data_AF-A0A1V5F225-F1
#
_entry.id   AF-A0A1V5F225-F1
#
_cell.length_a   1.000
_cell.length_b   1.000
_cell.length_c   1.000
_cell.angle_alpha   90.00
_cell.angle_beta   90.00
_cell.angle_gamma   90.00
#
_symmetry.space_group_name_H-M   'P 1'
#
loop_
_entity.id
_entity.type
_entity.pdbx_description
1 polymer ?
#
loop_
_entity_poly.entity_id
_entity_poly.type
_entity_poly.pdbx_seq_one_letter_code
_entity_poly.pdbx_strand_id
1 'polypeptide(L)'
;MIHNTLGEDAKIFDIDEEPTPSGLYNKILQSPDAIEGESSYTKISKEFEAWKEKYPDMVASLKNFPSRIKVAKDGAENELFVVIKKQKLFVHQQLYDAKEGSENHFIKEVEDILEKIKADINEPPLPLSNQFWEEYEKIKNYQENPKNYKPIPDNNLQTRAINVLRNFLKINDNQSVTILKPFVRMLLEDLLDYGTLSDYTIRRIANIDIDKNFTKAVDELKSIEKELGSDYLYKEKQRISDVSKEIIIAIENKKTNELPTQNTFNDNISK
;
A
#
# COMPACT_ATOMS: atom_id res chain seq x y z
N MET A 1 46.92 8.58 -31.51
CA MET A 1 46.30 9.39 -30.45
C MET A 1 44.91 8.83 -30.18
N ILE A 2 44.84 8.11 -29.06
CA ILE A 2 43.70 7.81 -28.17
C ILE A 2 42.32 8.15 -28.75
N HIS A 3 41.79 7.15 -29.44
CA HIS A 3 40.40 6.69 -29.44
C HIS A 3 39.35 7.56 -28.70
N ASN A 4 38.38 7.98 -29.51
CA ASN A 4 37.01 8.45 -29.23
C ASN A 4 36.18 7.50 -28.31
N THR A 5 36.74 7.07 -27.19
CA THR A 5 36.20 6.00 -26.30
C THR A 5 35.59 6.51 -25.00
N LEU A 6 35.18 7.77 -24.95
CA LEU A 6 34.56 8.36 -23.75
C LEU A 6 33.25 9.13 -24.00
N GLY A 7 32.70 9.06 -25.22
CA GLY A 7 31.52 9.86 -25.61
C GLY A 7 30.17 9.13 -25.55
N GLU A 8 30.14 7.81 -25.34
CA GLU A 8 28.92 7.01 -25.50
C GLU A 8 28.36 6.39 -24.21
N ASP A 9 29.14 6.34 -23.13
CA ASP A 9 28.78 5.53 -21.94
C ASP A 9 28.06 6.32 -20.83
N ALA A 10 27.48 7.47 -21.15
CA ALA A 10 26.67 8.19 -20.19
C ALA A 10 25.48 8.97 -20.79
N LYS A 11 24.57 8.27 -21.49
CA LYS A 11 23.15 8.69 -21.52
C LYS A 11 22.51 8.39 -20.16
N ILE A 12 22.91 9.13 -19.15
CA ILE A 12 22.43 8.94 -17.78
C ILE A 12 21.41 10.05 -17.50
N PHE A 13 20.14 9.77 -17.82
CA PHE A 13 18.89 10.38 -17.30
C PHE A 13 17.94 11.22 -18.17
N ASP A 14 18.21 11.52 -19.45
CA ASP A 14 17.18 11.73 -20.49
C ASP A 14 17.86 11.90 -21.86
N ILE A 15 17.16 11.66 -22.98
CA ILE A 15 17.76 11.82 -24.33
C ILE A 15 18.01 13.29 -24.70
N ASP A 16 17.27 14.21 -24.07
CA ASP A 16 17.30 15.64 -24.35
C ASP A 16 18.04 16.48 -23.27
N GLU A 17 18.62 15.85 -22.24
CA GLU A 17 19.33 16.56 -21.16
C GLU A 17 20.79 16.84 -21.56
N GLU A 18 21.17 18.11 -21.72
CA GLU A 18 22.57 18.49 -21.99
C GLU A 18 23.44 18.21 -20.76
N PRO A 19 24.50 17.37 -20.87
CA PRO A 19 25.29 16.99 -19.72
C PRO A 19 26.16 18.16 -19.26
N THR A 20 25.85 18.71 -18.08
CA THR A 20 26.73 19.67 -17.41
C THR A 20 27.63 18.95 -16.40
N PRO A 21 28.94 19.29 -16.31
CA PRO A 21 29.90 18.63 -15.41
C PRO A 21 29.48 18.58 -13.94
N SER A 22 28.62 19.52 -13.52
CA SER A 22 28.14 19.67 -12.14
C SER A 22 26.86 18.87 -11.84
N GLY A 23 26.11 18.45 -12.87
CA GLY A 23 24.82 17.78 -12.71
C GLY A 23 24.97 16.37 -12.11
N LEU A 24 25.99 15.63 -12.55
CA LEU A 24 26.30 14.30 -12.05
C LEU A 24 26.77 14.35 -10.58
N TYR A 25 27.62 15.32 -10.24
CA TYR A 25 28.10 15.50 -8.87
C TYR A 25 26.94 15.84 -7.92
N ASN A 26 26.04 16.76 -8.32
CA ASN A 26 24.87 17.11 -7.53
C ASN A 26 23.87 15.95 -7.39
N LYS A 27 23.62 15.16 -8.46
CA LYS A 27 22.73 13.98 -8.41
C LYS A 27 23.30 12.85 -7.53
N ILE A 28 24.62 12.69 -7.46
CA ILE A 28 25.29 11.70 -6.59
C ILE A 28 25.33 12.17 -5.12
N LEU A 29 25.42 13.49 -4.88
CA LEU A 29 25.46 14.08 -3.53
C LEU A 29 24.09 14.37 -2.92
N GLN A 30 23.01 14.36 -3.71
CA GLN A 30 21.67 14.37 -3.16
C GLN A 30 21.47 13.06 -2.41
N SER A 31 21.31 13.15 -1.08
CA SER A 31 20.79 12.03 -0.31
C SER A 31 19.51 11.53 -0.99
N PRO A 32 19.29 10.21 -1.10
CA PRO A 32 18.03 9.65 -1.58
C PRO A 32 16.81 10.27 -0.87
N ASP A 33 17.00 10.65 0.40
CA ASP A 33 16.03 11.36 1.25
C ASP A 33 15.69 12.79 0.81
N ALA A 34 16.49 13.42 -0.07
CA ALA A 34 16.21 14.75 -0.62
C ALA A 34 15.31 14.71 -1.86
N ILE A 35 15.22 13.54 -2.50
CA ILE A 35 14.32 13.29 -3.65
C ILE A 35 12.93 12.84 -3.16
N GLU A 36 12.87 12.24 -1.96
CA GLU A 36 11.63 11.87 -1.29
C GLU A 36 11.17 12.98 -0.33
N GLY A 37 9.89 13.35 -0.39
CA GLY A 37 9.30 14.30 0.56
C GLY A 37 9.29 13.76 2.00
N GLU A 38 8.82 14.57 2.96
CA GLU A 38 8.76 14.16 4.38
C GLU A 38 8.16 12.75 4.57
N SER A 39 8.81 11.93 5.41
CA SER A 39 8.30 10.61 5.78
C SER A 39 6.88 10.71 6.34
N SER A 40 6.02 9.75 6.05
CA SER A 40 4.62 9.90 6.43
C SER A 40 4.36 9.64 7.90
N TYR A 41 5.26 8.91 8.59
CA TYR A 41 5.28 8.93 10.04
C TYR A 41 5.45 10.37 10.57
N THR A 42 6.37 11.13 9.99
CA THR A 42 6.57 12.55 10.35
C THR A 42 5.33 13.39 10.07
N LYS A 43 4.66 13.19 8.92
CA LYS A 43 3.42 13.92 8.59
C LYS A 43 2.31 13.65 9.60
N ILE A 44 2.03 12.37 9.88
CA ILE A 44 1.02 11.96 10.86
C ILE A 44 1.37 12.47 12.26
N SER A 45 2.64 12.38 12.66
CA SER A 45 3.11 12.85 13.97
C SER A 45 2.94 14.36 14.14
N LYS A 46 3.28 15.17 13.12
CA LYS A 46 3.05 16.62 13.14
C LYS A 46 1.58 16.96 13.24
N GLU A 47 0.73 16.29 12.46
CA GLU A 47 -0.72 16.52 12.51
C GLU A 47 -1.30 16.13 13.87
N PHE A 48 -0.84 15.02 14.45
CA PHE A 48 -1.26 14.57 15.78
C PHE A 48 -0.85 15.55 16.89
N GLU A 49 0.38 16.06 16.87
CA GLU A 49 0.82 17.07 17.85
C GLU A 49 0.01 18.38 17.70
N ALA A 50 -0.25 18.83 16.47
CA ALA A 50 -1.11 19.97 16.24
C ALA A 50 -2.56 19.76 16.74
N TRP A 51 -3.07 18.52 16.63
CA TRP A 51 -4.38 18.14 17.18
C TRP A 51 -4.39 18.12 18.71
N LYS A 52 -3.31 17.66 19.33
CA LYS A 52 -3.16 17.61 20.79
C LYS A 52 -3.12 19.00 21.41
N GLU A 53 -2.52 19.98 20.74
CA GLU A 53 -2.55 21.38 21.16
C GLU A 53 -3.96 22.00 21.03
N LYS A 54 -4.67 21.70 19.94
CA LYS A 54 -6.00 22.28 19.66
C LYS A 54 -7.14 21.63 20.43
N TYR A 55 -7.07 20.32 20.66
CA TYR A 55 -8.16 19.52 21.22
C TYR A 55 -7.66 18.51 22.28
N PRO A 56 -7.09 18.99 23.41
CA PRO A 56 -6.50 18.12 24.42
C PRO A 56 -7.51 17.14 25.05
N ASP A 57 -8.77 17.56 25.22
CA ASP A 57 -9.84 16.73 25.80
C ASP A 57 -10.18 15.54 24.88
N MET A 58 -10.18 15.77 23.57
CA MET A 58 -10.43 14.72 22.57
C MET A 58 -9.30 13.69 22.57
N VAL A 59 -8.04 14.13 22.64
CA VAL A 59 -6.88 13.24 22.75
C VAL A 59 -6.89 12.44 24.06
N ALA A 60 -7.32 13.04 25.17
CA ALA A 60 -7.50 12.31 26.43
C ALA A 60 -8.57 11.22 26.31
N SER A 61 -9.63 11.46 25.54
CA SER A 61 -10.74 10.51 25.33
C SER A 61 -10.34 9.27 24.53
N LEU A 62 -9.28 9.33 23.71
CA LEU A 62 -8.79 8.19 22.91
C LEU A 62 -8.44 6.96 23.76
N LYS A 63 -8.06 7.16 25.03
CA LYS A 63 -7.78 6.05 25.98
C LYS A 63 -9.01 5.18 26.26
N ASN A 64 -10.20 5.73 26.11
CA ASN A 64 -11.47 5.06 26.39
C ASN A 64 -12.13 4.50 25.12
N PHE A 65 -11.50 4.64 23.95
CA PHE A 65 -12.08 4.17 22.70
C PHE A 65 -12.01 2.64 22.62
N PRO A 66 -13.04 2.01 22.01
CA PRO A 66 -13.00 0.58 21.79
C PRO A 66 -11.86 0.23 20.82
N SER A 67 -11.33 -0.98 20.94
CA SER A 67 -10.28 -1.49 20.05
C SER A 67 -10.70 -1.61 18.58
N ARG A 68 -12.02 -1.59 18.31
CA ARG A 68 -12.58 -1.64 16.97
C ARG A 68 -13.61 -0.54 16.77
N ILE A 69 -13.38 0.29 15.78
CA ILE A 69 -14.25 1.43 15.44
C ILE A 69 -14.77 1.24 14.02
N LYS A 70 -16.06 1.52 13.81
CA LYS A 70 -16.71 1.52 12.50
C LYS A 70 -17.48 2.82 12.38
N VAL A 71 -17.18 3.62 11.37
CA VAL A 71 -17.80 4.92 11.16
C VAL A 71 -18.10 5.13 9.68
N ALA A 72 -19.12 5.93 9.39
CA ALA A 72 -19.37 6.46 8.05
C ALA A 72 -19.36 7.98 8.07
N LYS A 73 -18.84 8.58 7.00
CA LYS A 73 -18.73 10.03 6.80
C LYS A 73 -19.00 10.41 5.35
N ASP A 74 -19.13 11.72 5.08
CA ASP A 74 -19.32 12.21 3.72
C ASP A 74 -17.98 12.17 2.95
N GLY A 75 -18.02 11.75 1.69
CA GLY A 75 -16.82 11.59 0.88
C GLY A 75 -17.07 11.81 -0.61
N ALA A 76 -15.98 11.97 -1.36
CA ALA A 76 -16.05 12.16 -2.80
C ALA A 76 -16.56 10.92 -3.57
N GLU A 77 -16.29 9.73 -3.02
CA GLU A 77 -16.58 8.43 -3.60
C GLU A 77 -17.28 7.53 -2.57
N ASN A 78 -18.09 6.58 -3.04
CA ASN A 78 -18.63 5.51 -2.20
C ASN A 78 -17.57 4.42 -2.03
N GLU A 79 -16.92 4.39 -0.88
CA GLU A 79 -15.78 3.50 -0.63
C GLU A 79 -15.65 3.11 0.84
N LEU A 80 -15.08 1.93 1.09
CA LEU A 80 -14.81 1.39 2.41
C LEU A 80 -13.31 1.19 2.60
N PHE A 81 -12.79 1.78 3.67
CA PHE A 81 -11.45 1.53 4.18
C PHE A 81 -11.51 0.62 5.39
N VAL A 82 -10.75 -0.46 5.40
CA VAL A 82 -10.57 -1.33 6.57
C VAL A 82 -9.09 -1.38 6.92
N VAL A 83 -8.76 -0.81 8.07
CA VAL A 83 -7.41 -0.76 8.62
C VAL A 83 -7.18 -2.00 9.47
N ILE A 84 -6.16 -2.76 9.10
CA ILE A 84 -5.75 -3.99 9.76
C ILE A 84 -4.37 -3.76 10.37
N LYS A 85 -4.29 -3.92 11.68
CA LYS A 85 -3.04 -3.97 12.43
C LYS A 85 -2.54 -5.41 12.47
N LYS A 86 -1.35 -5.62 11.92
CA LYS A 86 -0.54 -6.81 12.14
C LYS A 86 0.79 -6.33 12.75
N GLN A 87 1.92 -6.47 12.05
CA GLN A 87 3.18 -5.80 12.40
C GLN A 87 3.18 -4.32 11.99
N LYS A 88 2.74 -4.03 10.77
CA LYS A 88 2.43 -2.69 10.27
C LYS A 88 0.91 -2.49 10.06
N LEU A 89 0.53 -1.28 9.70
CA LEU A 89 -0.85 -0.95 9.33
C LEU A 89 -1.04 -1.22 7.84
N PHE A 90 -2.04 -2.03 7.50
CA PHE A 90 -2.47 -2.25 6.13
C PHE A 90 -3.88 -1.71 5.95
N VAL A 91 -4.17 -1.13 4.80
CA VAL A 91 -5.49 -0.61 4.49
C VAL A 91 -6.06 -1.37 3.29
N HIS A 92 -7.22 -1.98 3.48
CA HIS A 92 -8.03 -2.46 2.36
C HIS A 92 -9.02 -1.37 1.94
N GLN A 93 -8.99 -0.98 0.68
CA GLN A 93 -9.93 -0.06 0.07
C GLN A 93 -10.86 -0.84 -0.87
N GLN A 94 -12.16 -0.70 -0.66
CA GLN A 94 -13.20 -1.27 -1.51
C GLN A 94 -14.03 -0.15 -2.11
N LEU A 95 -14.10 -0.05 -3.44
CA LEU A 95 -14.95 0.89 -4.17
C LEU A 95 -16.30 0.24 -4.44
N TYR A 96 -17.40 0.89 -4.06
CA TYR A 96 -18.75 0.36 -4.29
C TYR A 96 -19.23 0.58 -5.72
N ASP A 97 -18.89 1.74 -6.31
CA ASP A 97 -19.39 2.15 -7.63
C ASP A 97 -18.49 1.71 -8.81
N ALA A 98 -17.64 0.71 -8.60
CA ALA A 98 -16.77 0.22 -9.65
C ALA A 98 -17.59 -0.39 -10.80
N LYS A 99 -17.21 -0.09 -12.05
CA LYS A 99 -17.86 -0.67 -13.24
C LYS A 99 -17.77 -2.18 -13.22
N GLU A 100 -18.80 -2.86 -13.71
CA GLU A 100 -18.80 -4.31 -13.81
C GLU A 100 -17.60 -4.81 -14.64
N GLY A 101 -16.83 -5.74 -14.07
CA GLY A 101 -15.57 -6.23 -14.65
C GLY A 101 -14.33 -5.38 -14.38
N SER A 102 -14.47 -4.20 -13.76
CA SER A 102 -13.34 -3.39 -13.29
C SER A 102 -12.89 -3.79 -11.87
N GLU A 103 -11.66 -3.44 -11.53
CA GLU A 103 -11.10 -3.71 -10.20
C GLU A 103 -11.69 -2.75 -9.16
N ASN A 104 -12.13 -3.30 -8.04
CA ASN A 104 -12.82 -2.57 -6.99
C ASN A 104 -12.20 -2.75 -5.60
N HIS A 105 -11.20 -3.62 -5.45
CA HIS A 105 -10.51 -3.88 -4.18
C HIS A 105 -9.04 -3.57 -4.32
N PHE A 106 -8.50 -2.72 -3.46
CA PHE A 106 -7.10 -2.30 -3.45
C PHE A 106 -6.50 -2.45 -2.05
N ILE A 107 -5.21 -2.77 -1.98
CA ILE A 107 -4.44 -2.71 -0.73
C ILE A 107 -3.61 -1.43 -0.79
N LYS A 108 -3.78 -0.55 0.19
CA LYS A 108 -3.15 0.77 0.29
C LYS A 108 -2.31 0.87 1.56
N GLU A 109 -1.32 1.75 1.53
CA GLU A 109 -0.69 2.22 2.74
C GLU A 109 -1.55 3.33 3.38
N VAL A 110 -1.35 3.60 4.67
CA VAL A 110 -2.13 4.62 5.40
C VAL A 110 -2.02 5.99 4.72
N GLU A 111 -0.84 6.30 4.20
CA GLU A 111 -0.51 7.58 3.56
C GLU A 111 -1.40 7.88 2.36
N ASP A 112 -1.71 6.86 1.56
CA ASP A 112 -2.49 6.98 0.33
C ASP A 112 -3.96 7.34 0.62
N ILE A 113 -4.41 7.15 1.86
CA ILE A 113 -5.81 7.35 2.27
C ILE A 113 -5.99 8.50 3.25
N LEU A 114 -4.91 9.10 3.79
CA LEU A 114 -4.98 10.14 4.84
C LEU A 114 -5.94 11.28 4.49
N GLU A 115 -5.82 11.83 3.28
CA GLU A 115 -6.69 12.91 2.80
C GLU A 115 -8.15 12.46 2.64
N LYS A 116 -8.37 11.19 2.27
CA LYS A 116 -9.72 10.63 2.07
C LYS A 116 -10.45 10.32 3.37
N ILE A 117 -9.73 10.02 4.45
CA ILE A 117 -10.32 9.69 5.76
C ILE A 117 -10.43 10.88 6.71
N LYS A 118 -9.83 12.02 6.34
CA LYS A 118 -9.85 13.24 7.15
C LYS A 118 -11.26 13.76 7.30
N ALA A 119 -11.66 14.12 8.52
CA ALA A 119 -12.97 14.66 8.84
C ALA A 119 -12.86 15.98 9.59
N ASP A 120 -13.84 16.86 9.40
CA ASP A 120 -13.98 18.07 10.22
C ASP A 120 -14.63 17.72 11.56
N ILE A 121 -14.28 18.46 12.62
CA ILE A 121 -14.86 18.24 13.96
C ILE A 121 -16.37 18.51 14.00
N ASN A 122 -16.89 19.32 13.08
CA ASN A 122 -18.31 19.64 12.98
C ASN A 122 -19.05 18.74 11.96
N GLU A 123 -18.34 17.81 11.32
CA GLU A 123 -18.93 16.88 10.36
C GLU A 123 -19.77 15.82 11.12
N PRO A 124 -21.09 15.72 10.87
CA PRO A 124 -21.91 14.74 11.55
C PRO A 124 -21.62 13.32 11.04
N PRO A 125 -21.64 12.29 11.91
CA PRO A 125 -21.50 10.91 11.47
C PRO A 125 -22.71 10.48 10.64
N LEU A 126 -22.46 9.71 9.58
CA LEU A 126 -23.51 9.11 8.76
C LEU A 126 -23.85 7.69 9.23
N PRO A 127 -25.06 7.19 8.96
CA PRO A 127 -25.38 5.78 9.14
C PRO A 127 -24.64 4.92 8.09
N LEU A 128 -24.15 3.76 8.54
CA LEU A 128 -23.52 2.75 7.68
C LEU A 128 -24.45 2.35 6.53
N SER A 129 -23.91 2.10 5.34
CA SER A 129 -24.73 1.60 4.22
C SER A 129 -25.15 0.14 4.42
N ASN A 130 -26.11 -0.30 3.61
CA ASN A 130 -26.53 -1.71 3.58
C ASN A 130 -25.42 -2.64 3.05
N GLN A 131 -24.54 -2.13 2.18
CA GLN A 131 -23.45 -2.90 1.57
C GLN A 131 -22.24 -3.02 2.50
N PHE A 132 -22.14 -2.14 3.51
CA PHE A 132 -21.02 -2.08 4.45
C PHE A 132 -20.66 -3.45 5.05
N TRP A 133 -21.64 -4.17 5.60
CA TRP A 133 -21.37 -5.41 6.33
C TRP A 133 -20.91 -6.55 5.42
N GLU A 134 -21.44 -6.60 4.20
CA GLU A 134 -21.05 -7.60 3.21
C GLU A 134 -19.58 -7.40 2.81
N GLU A 135 -19.20 -6.17 2.45
CA GLU A 135 -17.84 -5.84 2.03
C GLU A 135 -16.83 -5.92 3.20
N TYR A 136 -17.25 -5.51 4.40
CA TYR A 136 -16.44 -5.66 5.61
C TYR A 136 -16.12 -7.13 5.91
N GLU A 137 -17.11 -8.03 5.83
CA GLU A 137 -16.88 -9.46 6.04
C GLU A 137 -16.02 -10.07 4.92
N LYS A 138 -16.17 -9.65 3.66
CA LYS A 138 -15.27 -10.06 2.56
C LYS A 138 -13.82 -9.71 2.88
N ILE A 139 -13.56 -8.47 3.32
CA ILE A 139 -12.20 -8.01 3.68
C ILE A 139 -11.68 -8.72 4.94
N LYS A 140 -12.53 -8.91 5.94
CA LYS A 140 -12.14 -9.60 7.18
C LYS A 140 -11.66 -11.02 6.90
N ASN A 141 -12.38 -11.72 6.03
CA ASN A 141 -12.11 -13.10 5.62
C ASN A 141 -11.16 -13.20 4.42
N TYR A 142 -10.53 -12.09 3.99
CA TYR A 142 -9.69 -12.00 2.78
C TYR A 142 -8.37 -12.82 2.83
N GLN A 143 -8.21 -13.81 3.70
CA GLN A 143 -6.93 -14.53 3.84
C GLN A 143 -6.58 -15.50 2.69
N GLU A 144 -5.30 -15.43 2.28
CA GLU A 144 -4.40 -16.53 1.89
C GLU A 144 -4.68 -17.30 0.58
N ASN A 145 -5.14 -16.62 -0.47
CA ASN A 145 -5.03 -17.17 -1.81
C ASN A 145 -4.12 -16.27 -2.66
N PRO A 146 -2.99 -16.78 -3.21
CA PRO A 146 -2.12 -16.01 -4.10
C PRO A 146 -2.83 -15.47 -5.36
N LYS A 147 -4.07 -15.91 -5.60
CA LYS A 147 -4.97 -15.45 -6.66
C LYS A 147 -5.76 -14.17 -6.32
N ASN A 148 -5.81 -13.76 -5.04
CA ASN A 148 -6.62 -12.62 -4.60
C ASN A 148 -5.85 -11.29 -4.61
N TYR A 149 -4.52 -11.33 -4.73
CA TYR A 149 -3.67 -10.15 -4.77
C TYR A 149 -3.78 -9.41 -6.12
N LYS A 150 -4.68 -8.43 -6.20
CA LYS A 150 -4.92 -7.61 -7.40
C LYS A 150 -4.19 -6.23 -7.34
N PRO A 151 -3.96 -5.57 -8.51
CA PRO A 151 -3.12 -4.38 -8.68
C PRO A 151 -3.23 -3.31 -7.59
N ILE A 152 -2.08 -2.76 -7.22
CA ILE A 152 -2.00 -1.58 -6.35
C ILE A 152 -1.73 -0.38 -7.28
N PRO A 153 -2.24 0.83 -7.01
CA PRO A 153 -1.97 2.01 -7.84
C PRO A 153 -0.53 2.55 -7.73
N ASP A 154 0.01 2.97 -8.88
CA ASP A 154 1.44 3.10 -9.26
C ASP A 154 2.29 4.21 -8.58
N ASN A 155 1.78 4.87 -7.55
CA ASN A 155 2.43 6.07 -7.01
C ASN A 155 3.34 5.80 -5.80
N ASN A 156 3.30 4.59 -5.25
CA ASN A 156 4.06 4.19 -4.06
C ASN A 156 5.18 3.20 -4.42
N LEU A 157 6.35 3.35 -3.79
CA LEU A 157 7.52 2.47 -3.94
C LEU A 157 7.16 0.99 -3.73
N GLN A 158 6.33 0.71 -2.73
CA GLN A 158 5.85 -0.64 -2.43
C GLN A 158 4.94 -1.20 -3.52
N THR A 159 4.07 -0.36 -4.09
CA THR A 159 3.25 -0.74 -5.24
C THR A 159 4.10 -1.17 -6.42
N ARG A 160 5.11 -0.36 -6.77
CA ARG A 160 6.01 -0.65 -7.89
C ARG A 160 6.72 -1.97 -7.67
N ALA A 161 7.24 -2.20 -6.46
CA ALA A 161 7.83 -3.48 -6.09
C ALA A 161 6.86 -4.65 -6.28
N ILE A 162 5.63 -4.52 -5.80
CA ILE A 162 4.59 -5.55 -5.96
C ILE A 162 4.27 -5.82 -7.44
N ASN A 163 4.17 -4.77 -8.26
CA ASN A 163 3.90 -4.90 -9.69
C ASN A 163 5.04 -5.58 -10.43
N VAL A 164 6.30 -5.26 -10.10
CA VAL A 164 7.49 -5.96 -10.59
C VAL A 164 7.41 -7.45 -10.27
N LEU A 165 7.19 -7.81 -8.99
CA LEU A 165 7.14 -9.22 -8.58
C LEU A 165 6.00 -9.97 -9.27
N ARG A 166 4.82 -9.35 -9.41
CA ARG A 166 3.68 -9.93 -10.14
C ARG A 166 4.02 -10.15 -11.61
N ASN A 167 4.69 -9.20 -12.26
CA ASN A 167 5.10 -9.32 -13.65
C ASN A 167 6.15 -10.43 -13.83
N PHE A 168 7.11 -10.54 -12.91
CA PHE A 168 8.09 -11.62 -12.90
C PHE A 168 7.42 -13.01 -12.81
N LEU A 169 6.40 -13.16 -11.97
CA LEU A 169 5.67 -14.43 -11.80
C LEU A 169 4.91 -14.90 -13.05
N LYS A 170 4.56 -13.98 -13.97
CA LYS A 170 3.86 -14.31 -15.23
C LYS A 170 4.77 -15.00 -16.25
N ILE A 171 6.08 -14.94 -16.08
CA ILE A 171 7.06 -15.52 -17.01
C ILE A 171 7.12 -17.03 -16.79
N ASN A 172 6.77 -17.82 -17.80
CA ASN A 172 6.65 -19.28 -17.68
C ASN A 172 7.76 -20.07 -18.41
N ASP A 173 8.42 -19.46 -19.40
CA ASP A 173 9.36 -20.15 -20.29
C ASP A 173 10.83 -19.91 -19.96
N ASN A 174 11.18 -19.86 -18.66
CA ASN A 174 12.56 -19.68 -18.22
C ASN A 174 12.88 -20.48 -16.95
N GLN A 175 13.96 -21.28 -17.00
CA GLN A 175 14.38 -22.13 -15.88
C GLN A 175 14.84 -21.33 -14.66
N SER A 176 15.61 -20.25 -14.86
CA SER A 176 16.08 -19.38 -13.78
C SER A 176 14.93 -18.69 -13.05
N VAL A 177 13.91 -18.25 -13.80
CA VAL A 177 12.66 -17.70 -13.22
C VAL A 177 11.93 -18.76 -12.42
N THR A 178 11.78 -19.97 -12.99
CA THR A 178 11.05 -21.06 -12.34
C THR A 178 11.64 -21.41 -10.98
N ILE A 179 12.97 -21.42 -10.85
CA ILE A 179 13.68 -21.65 -9.59
C ILE A 179 13.39 -20.53 -8.58
N LEU A 180 13.30 -19.27 -9.04
CA LEU A 180 13.04 -18.10 -8.18
C LEU A 180 11.56 -17.91 -7.80
N LYS A 181 10.60 -18.53 -8.51
CA LYS A 181 9.15 -18.34 -8.26
C LYS A 181 8.74 -18.56 -6.79
N PRO A 182 9.22 -19.57 -6.06
CA PRO A 182 8.91 -19.73 -4.63
C PRO A 182 9.36 -18.54 -3.79
N PHE A 183 10.59 -18.06 -3.99
CA PHE A 183 11.13 -16.90 -3.29
C PHE A 183 10.38 -15.61 -3.65
N VAL A 184 10.06 -15.40 -4.93
CA VAL A 184 9.28 -14.23 -5.37
C VAL A 184 7.87 -14.22 -4.78
N ARG A 185 7.22 -15.38 -4.65
CA ARG A 185 5.94 -15.49 -3.96
C ARG A 185 6.07 -15.14 -2.48
N MET A 186 7.17 -15.52 -1.84
CA MET A 186 7.46 -15.16 -0.45
C MET A 186 7.68 -13.65 -0.28
N LEU A 187 8.45 -13.00 -1.15
CA LEU A 187 8.57 -11.53 -1.17
C LEU A 187 7.22 -10.84 -1.35
N LEU A 188 6.39 -11.37 -2.26
CA LEU A 188 5.06 -10.82 -2.51
C LEU A 188 4.15 -10.98 -1.29
N GLU A 189 4.20 -12.15 -0.63
CA GLU A 189 3.49 -12.41 0.62
C GLU A 189 3.95 -11.44 1.71
N ASP A 190 5.26 -11.22 1.86
CA ASP A 190 5.78 -10.28 2.84
C ASP A 190 5.25 -8.86 2.59
N LEU A 191 5.41 -8.34 1.38
CA LEU A 191 4.96 -6.99 1.02
C LEU A 191 3.45 -6.76 1.24
N LEU A 192 2.63 -7.80 1.14
CA LEU A 192 1.18 -7.71 1.24
C LEU A 192 0.65 -8.00 2.64
N ASP A 193 1.33 -8.88 3.38
CA ASP A 193 0.79 -9.43 4.61
C ASP A 193 1.62 -9.17 5.86
N TYR A 194 2.93 -8.96 5.75
CA TYR A 194 3.82 -8.87 6.93
C TYR A 194 4.59 -7.55 6.99
N GLY A 195 5.16 -7.11 5.86
CA GLY A 195 5.83 -5.83 5.73
C GLY A 195 7.20 -5.79 6.41
N THR A 196 7.94 -6.89 6.38
CA THR A 196 9.23 -7.03 7.08
C THR A 196 10.42 -6.52 6.25
N LEU A 197 10.25 -6.35 4.94
CA LEU A 197 11.29 -5.82 4.06
C LEU A 197 11.64 -4.37 4.41
N SER A 198 12.93 -4.07 4.47
CA SER A 198 13.42 -2.70 4.60
C SER A 198 13.12 -1.87 3.34
N ASP A 199 12.98 -0.55 3.49
CA ASP A 199 12.78 0.38 2.35
C ASP A 199 13.88 0.25 1.29
N TYR A 200 15.11 -0.04 1.71
CA TYR A 200 16.22 -0.35 0.80
C TYR A 200 15.92 -1.56 -0.09
N THR A 201 15.44 -2.66 0.50
CA THR A 201 15.05 -3.87 -0.23
C THR A 201 13.85 -3.62 -1.14
N ILE A 202 12.83 -2.90 -0.65
CA ILE A 202 11.64 -2.55 -1.45
C ILE A 202 12.07 -1.72 -2.67
N ARG A 203 12.97 -0.75 -2.49
CA ARG A 203 13.50 0.08 -3.58
C ARG A 203 14.28 -0.73 -4.61
N ARG A 204 15.11 -1.69 -4.17
CA ARG A 204 15.80 -2.60 -5.08
C ARG A 204 14.82 -3.35 -5.96
N ILE A 205 13.77 -3.92 -5.36
CA ILE A 205 12.72 -4.64 -6.11
C ILE A 205 11.97 -3.69 -7.06
N ALA A 206 11.56 -2.51 -6.59
CA ALA A 206 10.80 -1.54 -7.38
C ALA A 206 11.56 -1.04 -8.63
N ASN A 207 12.89 -1.04 -8.59
CA ASN A 207 13.74 -0.57 -9.68
C ASN A 207 14.16 -1.67 -10.66
N ILE A 208 13.69 -2.91 -10.49
CA ILE A 208 13.97 -3.99 -11.44
C ILE A 208 13.19 -3.75 -12.74
N ASP A 209 13.94 -3.60 -13.83
CA ASP A 209 13.39 -3.50 -15.20
C ASP A 209 13.55 -4.85 -15.92
N ILE A 210 12.47 -5.62 -15.94
CA ILE A 210 12.43 -6.97 -16.53
C ILE A 210 12.53 -6.90 -18.06
N ASP A 211 11.93 -5.88 -18.67
CA ASP A 211 11.80 -5.77 -20.13
C ASP A 211 13.12 -5.33 -20.78
N LYS A 212 13.84 -4.38 -20.17
CA LYS A 212 15.12 -3.88 -20.71
C LYS A 212 16.30 -4.78 -20.36
N ASN A 213 16.30 -5.40 -19.18
CA ASN A 213 17.46 -6.17 -18.74
C ASN A 213 17.09 -7.40 -17.89
N PHE A 214 16.51 -8.40 -18.55
CA PHE A 214 16.08 -9.64 -17.93
C PHE A 214 17.17 -10.35 -17.11
N THR A 215 18.41 -10.42 -17.61
CA THR A 215 19.51 -11.09 -16.88
C THR A 215 19.81 -10.37 -15.56
N LYS A 216 19.91 -9.03 -15.58
CA LYS A 216 20.10 -8.24 -14.36
C LYS A 216 18.91 -8.39 -13.40
N ALA A 217 17.68 -8.45 -13.91
CA ALA A 217 16.49 -8.66 -13.08
C ALA A 217 16.55 -9.99 -12.31
N VAL A 218 16.96 -11.07 -12.99
CA VAL A 218 17.15 -12.39 -12.37
C VAL A 218 18.29 -12.37 -11.35
N ASP A 219 19.41 -11.74 -11.68
CA ASP A 219 20.58 -11.67 -10.79
C ASP A 219 20.31 -10.82 -9.54
N GLU A 220 19.54 -9.73 -9.68
CA GLU A 220 19.12 -8.90 -8.56
C GLU A 220 18.25 -9.69 -7.58
N LEU A 221 17.24 -10.43 -8.08
CA LEU A 221 16.39 -11.29 -7.23
C LEU A 221 17.19 -12.40 -6.56
N LYS A 222 18.19 -12.99 -7.23
CA LYS A 222 19.12 -13.95 -6.61
C LYS A 222 19.98 -13.32 -5.53
N SER A 223 20.43 -12.08 -5.72
CA SER A 223 21.19 -11.36 -4.68
C SER A 223 20.33 -11.14 -3.45
N ILE A 224 19.09 -10.67 -3.64
CA ILE A 224 18.13 -10.48 -2.54
C ILE A 224 17.84 -11.82 -1.84
N GLU A 225 17.66 -12.92 -2.58
CA GLU A 225 17.48 -14.26 -2.00
C GLU A 225 18.68 -14.70 -1.17
N LYS A 226 19.91 -14.44 -1.65
CA LYS A 226 21.14 -14.79 -0.94
C LYS A 226 21.33 -13.98 0.33
N GLU A 227 20.94 -12.71 0.32
CA GLU A 227 21.06 -11.79 1.45
C GLU A 227 20.03 -12.07 2.55
N LEU A 228 18.76 -12.29 2.17
CA LEU A 228 17.67 -12.55 3.12
C LEU A 228 17.65 -14.02 3.57
N GLY A 229 18.03 -14.94 2.68
CA GLY A 229 17.82 -16.37 2.82
C GLY A 229 16.49 -16.81 2.18
N SER A 230 16.45 -18.05 1.68
CA SER A 230 15.28 -18.60 0.99
C SER A 230 14.07 -18.87 1.91
N ASP A 231 14.27 -18.82 3.23
CA ASP A 231 13.27 -19.06 4.27
C ASP A 231 13.06 -17.86 5.22
N TYR A 232 13.55 -16.67 4.85
CA TYR A 232 13.60 -15.50 5.74
C TYR A 232 12.23 -15.17 6.37
N LEU A 233 11.15 -15.22 5.57
CA LEU A 233 9.82 -14.88 6.04
C LEU A 233 9.29 -15.90 7.05
N TYR A 234 9.73 -17.16 7.01
CA TYR A 234 9.25 -18.17 7.95
C TYR A 234 9.71 -17.89 9.39
N LYS A 235 10.95 -17.41 9.54
CA LYS A 235 11.49 -16.96 10.84
C LYS A 235 10.74 -15.75 11.36
N GLU A 236 10.42 -14.81 10.48
CA GLU A 236 9.60 -13.66 10.83
C GLU A 236 8.17 -14.06 11.18
N LYS A 237 7.54 -14.99 10.46
CA LYS A 237 6.21 -15.53 10.79
C LYS A 237 6.17 -16.16 12.19
N GLN A 238 7.21 -16.89 12.58
CA GLN A 238 7.31 -17.44 13.95
C GLN A 238 7.48 -16.35 15.00
N ARG A 239 8.19 -15.26 14.68
CA ARG A 239 8.29 -14.08 15.56
C ARG A 239 6.97 -13.29 15.62
N ILE A 240 6.20 -13.30 14.54
CA ILE A 240 4.96 -12.54 14.35
C ILE A 240 3.72 -13.35 14.77
N SER A 241 3.79 -14.68 14.93
CA SER A 241 2.63 -15.51 15.31
C SER A 241 2.00 -15.12 16.65
N ASP A 242 2.73 -14.38 17.49
CA ASP A 242 2.25 -13.79 18.74
C ASP A 242 1.47 -12.48 18.53
N VAL A 243 1.50 -11.88 17.33
CA VAL A 243 0.78 -10.66 16.95
C VAL A 243 -0.51 -11.04 16.22
N SER A 244 -1.64 -10.93 16.91
CA SER A 244 -2.97 -11.16 16.33
C SER A 244 -3.26 -10.17 15.19
N LYS A 245 -3.73 -10.68 14.04
CA LYS A 245 -4.36 -9.84 13.00
C LYS A 245 -5.58 -9.16 13.62
N GLU A 246 -5.51 -7.85 13.78
CA GLU A 246 -6.55 -7.04 14.41
C GLU A 246 -7.10 -6.02 13.43
N ILE A 247 -8.36 -6.19 13.02
CA ILE A 247 -9.09 -5.10 12.35
C ILE A 247 -9.37 -4.06 13.41
N ILE A 248 -8.76 -2.89 13.27
CA ILE A 248 -8.81 -1.82 14.26
C ILE A 248 -9.83 -0.74 13.88
N ILE A 249 -9.92 -0.37 12.60
CA ILE A 249 -10.76 0.75 12.15
C ILE A 249 -11.39 0.41 10.81
N ALA A 250 -12.68 0.67 10.65
CA ALA A 250 -13.35 0.70 9.35
C ALA A 250 -14.01 2.06 9.14
N ILE A 251 -13.75 2.67 7.98
CA ILE A 251 -14.23 4.00 7.61
C ILE A 251 -14.94 3.87 6.27
N GLU A 252 -16.22 4.19 6.24
CA GLU A 252 -17.03 4.24 5.03
C GLU A 252 -17.20 5.70 4.59
N ASN A 253 -16.73 6.01 3.39
CA ASN A 253 -17.02 7.27 2.72
C ASN A 253 -18.27 7.08 1.87
N LYS A 254 -19.22 8.00 2.01
CA LYS A 254 -20.47 7.99 1.26
C LYS A 254 -20.59 9.28 0.48
N LYS A 255 -20.91 9.16 -0.80
CA LYS A 255 -21.16 10.31 -1.66
C LYS A 255 -22.56 10.84 -1.39
N THR A 256 -22.67 12.05 -0.84
CA THR A 256 -23.96 12.67 -0.44
C THR A 256 -24.90 13.05 -1.62
N ASN A 257 -24.71 12.50 -2.82
CA ASN A 257 -25.63 12.67 -3.96
C ASN A 257 -26.67 11.55 -4.13
N GLU A 258 -26.76 10.60 -3.20
CA GLU A 258 -27.91 9.71 -3.13
C GLU A 258 -28.86 10.19 -2.03
N LEU A 259 -29.93 10.86 -2.45
CA LEU A 259 -31.13 11.05 -1.62
C LEU A 259 -31.47 9.70 -0.97
N PRO A 260 -31.80 9.68 0.34
CA PRO A 260 -32.17 8.45 0.99
C PRO A 260 -33.37 7.85 0.27
N THR A 261 -33.19 6.67 -0.31
CA THR A 261 -34.30 5.80 -0.67
C THR A 261 -35.14 5.66 0.58
N GLN A 262 -36.36 6.18 0.51
CA GLN A 262 -37.32 6.08 1.59
C GLN A 262 -37.53 4.59 1.88
N ASN A 263 -36.92 4.11 2.96
CA ASN A 263 -37.30 2.84 3.56
C ASN A 263 -38.72 3.04 4.08
N THR A 264 -39.69 2.54 3.34
CA THR A 264 -41.02 2.23 3.86
C THR A 264 -40.84 1.21 4.98
N PHE A 265 -40.90 1.71 6.22
CA PHE A 265 -41.17 0.87 7.38
C PHE A 265 -42.54 0.24 7.16
N ASN A 266 -42.56 -1.02 6.72
CA ASN A 266 -43.74 -1.87 6.88
C ASN A 266 -43.83 -2.24 8.36
N ASP A 267 -44.64 -1.49 9.09
CA ASP A 267 -45.22 -1.94 10.35
C ASP A 267 -46.08 -3.19 10.08
N ASN A 268 -45.51 -4.36 10.34
CA ASN A 268 -46.31 -5.55 10.64
C ASN A 268 -46.17 -5.83 12.14
N ILE A 269 -46.95 -5.06 12.91
CA ILE A 269 -47.32 -5.41 14.28
C ILE A 269 -48.27 -6.62 14.17
N SER A 270 -47.79 -7.78 14.61
CA SER A 270 -48.69 -8.87 14.99
C SER A 270 -49.47 -8.46 16.24
N LYS A 271 -50.76 -8.19 16.05
CA LYS A 271 -51.87 -8.79 16.82
C LYS A 271 -53.19 -8.53 16.11
#